data_AF-A0AAE9F0Y1-F1
#
_entry.id   AF-A0AAE9F0Y1-F1
#
_cell.length_a   1.000
_cell.length_b   1.000
_cell.length_c   1.000
_cell.angle_alpha   90.00
_cell.angle_beta   90.00
_cell.angle_gamma   90.00
#
_symmetry.space_group_name_H-M   'P 1'
#
loop_
_entity.id
_entity.type
_entity.pdbx_description
1 polymer ?
#
loop_
_entity_poly.entity_id
_entity_poly.type
_entity_poly.pdbx_seq_one_letter_code
_entity_poly.pdbx_strand_id
1 'polypeptide(L)'
;MVMCNLGVCFVEFYSDIFPYFVSKKAYKWIYNNLGEYLTIFDYHVYTYPLLLTVLMIIERMYVIFFPFGRAFTDQKLWFYCLTLAIVLLVLLLIPFFSGCAVNYSFYTFDYSTKCDPDGHFITYIFDTYTGLIPVVCLVLNFLLILYISLRRRKFRTQSNTKLNARQSHEKTLLIQSISSTTFLLIYEITEVLTDIFSEQYDALPAFTRRVIYYGRAGSVALTCFFIYFVGTSSIRRIIIAKFLKLTRKEKQAPRMMLSSRDVSTMF
;
A
#
# COMPACT_ATOMS: atom_id res chain seq x y z
N MET A 1 6.23 1.51 -0.71
CA MET A 1 4.96 2.27 -0.85
C MET A 1 4.58 2.48 -2.31
N VAL A 2 5.17 3.41 -3.09
CA VAL A 2 4.74 3.62 -4.50
C VAL A 2 4.85 2.36 -5.36
N MET A 3 5.99 1.64 -5.30
CA MET A 3 6.16 0.37 -6.02
C MET A 3 5.20 -0.71 -5.53
N CYS A 4 4.85 -0.71 -4.24
CA CYS A 4 3.89 -1.65 -3.67
C CYS A 4 2.50 -1.39 -4.23
N ASN A 5 2.11 -0.13 -4.42
CA ASN A 5 0.82 0.22 -5.04
C ASN A 5 0.76 -0.22 -6.50
N LEU A 6 1.85 -0.03 -7.24
CA LEU A 6 1.92 -0.56 -8.61
C LEU A 6 1.79 -2.08 -8.61
N GLY A 7 2.40 -2.75 -7.62
CA GLY A 7 2.22 -4.17 -7.36
C GLY A 7 0.77 -4.56 -7.08
N VAL A 8 0.12 -3.90 -6.11
CA VAL A 8 -1.30 -4.12 -5.78
C VAL A 8 -2.19 -3.89 -7.01
N CYS A 9 -2.07 -2.75 -7.68
CA CYS A 9 -2.85 -2.49 -8.90
C CYS A 9 -2.61 -3.54 -10.00
N PHE A 10 -1.38 -4.03 -10.13
CA PHE A 10 -1.04 -5.08 -11.08
C PHE A 10 -1.69 -6.41 -10.72
N VAL A 11 -1.66 -6.79 -9.43
CA VAL A 11 -2.27 -8.04 -8.96
C VAL A 11 -3.78 -7.98 -9.09
N GLU A 12 -4.42 -6.90 -8.64
CA GLU A 12 -5.86 -6.68 -8.79
C GLU A 12 -6.28 -6.75 -10.26
N PHE A 13 -5.52 -6.11 -11.16
CA PHE A 13 -5.78 -6.21 -12.59
C PHE A 13 -5.69 -7.66 -13.09
N TYR A 14 -4.67 -8.40 -12.66
CA TYR A 14 -4.45 -9.78 -13.10
C TYR A 14 -5.44 -10.78 -12.51
N SER A 15 -5.71 -10.69 -11.21
CA SER A 15 -6.53 -11.62 -10.46
C SER A 15 -8.01 -11.39 -10.68
N ASP A 16 -8.42 -10.15 -10.95
CA ASP A 16 -9.84 -9.78 -10.95
C ASP A 16 -10.37 -9.22 -12.26
N ILE A 17 -9.56 -8.52 -13.06
CA ILE A 17 -10.02 -7.95 -14.33
C ILE A 17 -9.70 -8.89 -15.49
N PHE A 18 -8.47 -9.37 -15.57
CA PHE A 18 -8.00 -10.23 -16.66
C PHE A 18 -8.84 -11.51 -16.84
N PRO A 19 -9.31 -12.23 -15.80
CA PRO A 19 -10.08 -13.46 -15.98
C PRO A 19 -11.43 -13.25 -16.69
N TYR A 20 -11.99 -12.04 -16.69
CA TYR A 20 -13.22 -11.74 -17.45
C TYR A 20 -13.02 -11.81 -18.96
N PHE A 21 -11.81 -11.54 -19.44
CA PHE A 21 -11.49 -11.48 -20.87
C PHE A 21 -10.96 -12.81 -21.43
N VAL A 22 -10.81 -13.81 -20.58
CA VAL A 22 -10.12 -15.06 -20.90
C VAL A 22 -11.10 -16.23 -20.79
N SER A 23 -10.94 -17.24 -21.67
CA SER A 23 -11.77 -18.45 -21.60
C SER A 23 -11.56 -19.22 -20.30
N LYS A 24 -12.59 -19.92 -19.81
CA LYS A 24 -12.51 -20.76 -18.60
C LYS A 24 -11.33 -21.75 -18.64
N LYS A 25 -11.03 -22.31 -19.81
CA LYS A 25 -9.92 -23.26 -20.01
C LYS A 25 -8.56 -22.58 -19.81
N ALA A 26 -8.40 -21.38 -20.37
CA ALA A 26 -7.17 -20.60 -20.21
C ALA A 26 -7.01 -20.06 -18.78
N TYR A 27 -8.10 -19.63 -18.12
CA TYR A 27 -8.06 -19.30 -16.69
C TYR A 27 -7.63 -20.49 -15.83
N LYS A 28 -8.21 -21.68 -16.05
CA LYS A 28 -7.83 -22.88 -15.29
C LYS A 28 -6.37 -23.26 -15.49
N TRP A 29 -5.83 -23.05 -16.69
CA TRP A 29 -4.40 -23.22 -16.95
C TRP A 29 -3.57 -22.21 -16.14
N ILE A 30 -3.96 -20.94 -16.11
CA ILE A 30 -3.29 -19.91 -15.30
C ILE A 30 -3.35 -20.27 -13.81
N TYR A 31 -4.53 -20.58 -13.30
CA TYR A 31 -4.76 -20.92 -11.89
C TYR A 31 -3.89 -22.11 -11.44
N ASN A 32 -3.77 -23.13 -12.27
CA ASN A 32 -2.98 -24.33 -11.95
C ASN A 32 -1.46 -24.13 -12.06
N ASN A 33 -0.98 -23.23 -12.93
CA ASN A 33 0.47 -23.08 -13.21
C ASN A 33 1.10 -21.83 -12.59
N LEU A 34 0.34 -20.74 -12.52
CA LEU A 34 0.78 -19.42 -12.07
C LEU A 34 0.05 -18.94 -10.81
N GLY A 35 -1.10 -19.53 -10.47
CA GLY A 35 -1.96 -19.07 -9.37
C GLY A 35 -1.21 -18.91 -8.04
N GLU A 36 -0.50 -19.96 -7.61
CA GLU A 36 0.26 -19.94 -6.34
C GLU A 36 1.32 -18.83 -6.30
N TYR A 37 2.04 -18.59 -7.40
CA TYR A 37 3.06 -17.52 -7.49
C TYR A 37 2.45 -16.13 -7.40
N LEU A 38 1.31 -15.94 -8.07
CA LEU A 38 0.60 -14.67 -8.08
C LEU A 38 -0.02 -14.38 -6.72
N THR A 39 -0.56 -15.40 -6.05
CA THR A 39 -1.11 -15.29 -4.70
C THR A 39 -0.01 -14.94 -3.68
N ILE A 40 1.18 -15.54 -3.75
CA ILE A 40 2.31 -15.11 -2.88
C ILE A 40 2.67 -13.65 -3.13
N PHE A 41 2.74 -13.24 -4.40
CA PHE A 41 3.06 -11.87 -4.74
C PHE A 41 1.99 -10.91 -4.21
N ASP A 42 0.71 -11.30 -4.31
CA ASP A 42 -0.42 -10.57 -3.73
C ASP A 42 -0.26 -10.35 -2.22
N TYR A 43 -0.11 -11.44 -1.47
CA TYR A 43 0.12 -11.40 -0.02
C TYR A 43 1.33 -10.53 0.34
N HIS A 44 2.39 -10.58 -0.46
CA HIS A 44 3.58 -9.75 -0.23
C HIS A 44 3.30 -8.26 -0.45
N VAL A 45 2.67 -7.89 -1.56
CA VAL A 45 2.39 -6.48 -1.88
C VAL A 45 1.30 -5.87 -1.00
N TYR A 46 0.41 -6.71 -0.45
CA TYR A 46 -0.61 -6.33 0.54
C TYR A 46 -0.02 -6.14 1.95
N THR A 47 0.72 -7.15 2.45
CA THR A 47 1.19 -7.16 3.84
C THR A 47 2.36 -6.20 4.08
N TYR A 48 3.20 -5.99 3.07
CA TYR A 48 4.37 -5.13 3.20
C TYR A 48 4.03 -3.66 3.56
N PRO A 49 3.05 -3.00 2.91
CA PRO A 49 2.52 -1.71 3.35
C PRO A 49 2.10 -1.67 4.82
N LEU A 50 1.45 -2.72 5.34
CA LEU A 50 1.04 -2.80 6.75
C LEU A 50 2.27 -2.78 7.67
N LEU A 51 3.30 -3.57 7.38
CA LEU A 51 4.56 -3.56 8.13
C LEU A 51 5.29 -2.21 8.04
N LEU A 52 5.22 -1.54 6.88
CA LEU A 52 5.76 -0.18 6.73
C LEU A 52 5.03 0.82 7.63
N THR A 53 3.73 0.65 7.92
CA THR A 53 3.04 1.53 8.87
C THR A 53 3.57 1.38 10.28
N VAL A 54 3.92 0.16 10.70
CA VAL A 54 4.59 -0.10 11.98
C VAL A 54 5.94 0.62 12.03
N LEU A 55 6.77 0.46 10.99
CA LEU A 55 8.07 1.12 10.91
C LEU A 55 7.95 2.65 10.98
N MET A 56 6.96 3.22 10.28
CA MET A 56 6.69 4.67 10.31
C MET A 56 6.32 5.17 11.71
N ILE A 57 5.55 4.39 12.50
CA ILE A 57 5.20 4.78 13.88
C ILE A 57 6.42 4.68 14.80
N ILE A 58 7.24 3.64 14.66
CA ILE A 58 8.46 3.47 15.46
C ILE A 58 9.40 4.65 15.19
N GLU A 59 9.61 5.02 13.92
CA GLU A 59 10.40 6.19 13.54
C GLU A 59 9.89 7.46 14.23
N ARG A 60 8.57 7.68 14.23
CA ARG A 60 7.96 8.86 14.83
C ARG A 60 8.13 8.91 16.34
N MET A 61 7.90 7.78 17.01
CA MET A 61 8.16 7.67 18.44
C MET A 61 9.62 8.00 18.73
N TYR A 62 10.55 7.43 17.96
CA TYR A 62 11.98 7.68 18.12
C TYR A 62 12.33 9.16 17.97
N VAL A 63 11.85 9.84 16.93
CA VAL A 63 12.14 11.28 16.69
C VAL A 63 11.60 12.17 17.82
N ILE A 64 10.48 11.80 18.45
CA ILE A 64 9.85 12.58 19.53
C ILE A 64 10.59 12.43 20.85
N PHE A 65 11.05 11.21 21.17
CA PHE A 65 11.78 10.93 22.39
C PHE A 65 13.28 11.27 22.27
N PHE A 66 13.86 11.08 21.08
CA PHE A 66 15.29 11.27 20.79
C PHE A 66 15.51 12.21 19.59
N PRO A 67 15.28 13.53 19.74
CA PRO A 67 15.31 14.50 18.64
C PRO A 67 16.69 14.69 17.99
N PHE A 68 17.77 14.22 18.62
CA PHE A 68 19.15 14.25 18.09
C PHE A 68 19.68 12.85 17.72
N GLY A 69 18.81 11.84 17.76
CA GLY A 69 19.17 10.47 17.47
C GLY A 69 19.46 10.23 15.98
N ARG A 70 20.39 9.30 15.68
CA ARG A 70 20.80 8.94 14.31
C ARG A 70 20.38 7.52 13.89
N ALA A 71 19.34 6.97 14.51
CA ALA A 71 18.87 5.61 14.21
C ALA A 71 18.11 5.53 12.88
N PHE A 72 17.38 6.60 12.51
CA PHE A 72 16.59 6.72 11.28
C PHE A 72 17.23 7.72 10.31
N THR A 73 18.44 7.43 9.82
CA THR A 73 19.02 8.15 8.68
C THR A 73 18.58 7.51 7.37
N ASP A 74 18.56 8.25 6.26
CA ASP A 74 18.05 7.78 4.96
C ASP A 74 18.64 6.42 4.53
N GLN A 75 19.96 6.22 4.72
CA GLN A 75 20.62 4.95 4.39
C GLN A 75 20.15 3.79 5.28
N LYS A 76 19.98 4.02 6.58
CA LYS A 76 19.50 2.99 7.52
C LYS A 76 18.02 2.68 7.30
N LEU A 77 17.22 3.69 6.96
CA LEU A 77 15.82 3.52 6.64
C LEU A 77 15.64 2.62 5.41
N TRP A 78 16.47 2.80 4.38
CA TRP A 78 16.52 1.90 3.23
C TRP A 78 16.83 0.46 3.64
N PHE A 79 17.80 0.28 4.54
CA PHE A 79 18.17 -1.04 5.04
C PHE A 79 17.03 -1.69 5.86
N TYR A 80 16.34 -0.93 6.72
CA TYR A 80 15.17 -1.44 7.46
C TYR A 80 14.04 -1.86 6.53
N CYS A 81 13.73 -1.03 5.51
CA CYS A 81 12.72 -1.36 4.50
C CYS A 81 13.09 -2.64 3.72
N LEU A 82 14.34 -2.73 3.25
CA LEU A 82 14.82 -3.89 2.52
C LEU A 82 14.79 -5.17 3.37
N THR A 83 15.23 -5.07 4.62
CA THR A 83 15.22 -6.19 5.56
C THR A 83 13.79 -6.66 5.81
N LEU A 84 12.84 -5.75 6.05
CA LEU A 84 11.43 -6.09 6.21
C LEU A 84 10.86 -6.80 4.97
N ALA A 85 11.18 -6.32 3.77
CA ALA A 85 10.73 -6.94 2.53
C ALA A 85 11.28 -8.37 2.39
N ILE A 86 12.58 -8.57 2.66
CA ILE A 86 13.21 -9.90 2.58
C ILE A 86 12.60 -10.85 3.62
N VAL A 87 12.48 -10.40 4.87
CA VAL A 87 11.92 -11.23 5.96
C VAL A 87 10.48 -11.63 5.64
N LEU A 88 9.65 -10.69 5.17
CA LEU A 88 8.29 -11.00 4.76
C LEU A 88 8.26 -12.03 3.61
N LEU A 89 9.10 -11.85 2.59
CA LEU A 89 9.17 -12.79 1.47
C LEU A 89 9.58 -14.19 1.95
N VAL A 90 10.58 -14.29 2.83
CA VAL A 90 10.99 -15.58 3.41
C VAL A 90 9.85 -16.23 4.17
N LEU A 91 9.12 -15.47 5.00
CA LEU A 91 7.97 -15.99 5.74
C LEU A 91 6.86 -16.53 4.82
N LEU A 92 6.61 -15.89 3.68
CA LEU A 92 5.64 -16.35 2.69
C LEU A 92 6.14 -17.54 1.85
N LEU A 93 7.45 -17.68 1.67
CA LEU A 93 8.04 -18.80 0.94
C LEU A 93 8.05 -20.11 1.76
N ILE A 94 8.06 -20.03 3.09
CA ILE A 94 7.99 -21.23 3.96
C ILE A 94 6.72 -22.07 3.67
N PRO A 95 5.49 -21.53 3.77
CA PRO A 95 4.29 -22.31 3.48
C PRO A 95 4.27 -22.79 2.01
N PHE A 96 4.77 -21.98 1.08
CA PHE A 96 4.89 -22.35 -0.33
C PHE A 96 5.75 -23.61 -0.56
N PHE A 97 6.97 -23.64 0.00
CA PHE A 97 7.86 -24.80 -0.16
C PHE A 97 7.46 -26.01 0.71
N SER A 98 6.63 -25.81 1.73
CA SER A 98 6.11 -26.89 2.58
C SER A 98 4.97 -27.70 1.94
N GLY A 99 4.51 -27.33 0.74
CA GLY A 99 3.34 -27.94 0.08
C GLY A 99 1.99 -27.35 0.51
N CYS A 100 2.01 -26.34 1.38
CA CYS A 100 0.86 -25.55 1.83
C CYS A 100 0.72 -24.23 1.08
N ALA A 101 0.96 -24.23 -0.23
CA ALA A 101 0.83 -23.02 -1.03
C ALA A 101 -0.64 -22.55 -1.06
N VAL A 102 -0.85 -21.26 -0.79
CA VAL A 102 -2.15 -20.59 -0.90
C VAL A 102 -2.40 -20.24 -2.37
N ASN A 103 -3.60 -20.50 -2.88
CA ASN A 103 -3.98 -20.19 -4.25
C ASN A 103 -5.37 -19.54 -4.29
N TYR A 104 -5.43 -18.33 -4.84
CA TYR A 104 -6.66 -17.54 -4.97
C TYR A 104 -7.48 -17.98 -6.19
N SER A 105 -8.79 -18.19 -5.98
CA SER A 105 -9.73 -18.53 -7.04
C SER A 105 -10.70 -17.38 -7.31
N PHE A 106 -10.67 -16.88 -8.55
CA PHE A 106 -11.54 -15.80 -9.05
C PHE A 106 -13.02 -16.20 -9.08
N TYR A 107 -13.35 -17.48 -9.23
CA TYR A 107 -14.76 -17.91 -9.31
C TYR A 107 -15.41 -18.03 -7.94
N THR A 108 -14.63 -18.37 -6.91
CA THR A 108 -15.11 -18.51 -5.54
C THR A 108 -14.84 -17.26 -4.71
N PHE A 109 -13.95 -16.36 -5.17
CA PHE A 109 -13.45 -15.20 -4.41
C PHE A 109 -12.84 -15.64 -3.08
N ASP A 110 -12.16 -16.77 -3.10
CA ASP A 110 -11.68 -17.45 -1.90
C ASP A 110 -10.27 -18.02 -2.11
N TYR A 111 -9.54 -18.10 -1.01
CA TYR A 111 -8.18 -18.62 -0.93
C TYR A 111 -8.23 -20.08 -0.54
N SER A 112 -7.83 -20.94 -1.48
CA SER A 112 -7.75 -22.38 -1.25
C SER A 112 -6.32 -22.79 -0.90
N THR A 113 -6.15 -23.70 0.06
CA THR A 113 -4.84 -24.30 0.35
C THR A 113 -4.86 -25.81 0.11
N LYS A 114 -3.71 -26.37 -0.27
CA LYS A 114 -3.58 -27.83 -0.45
C LYS A 114 -3.56 -28.62 0.86
N CYS A 115 -3.34 -27.94 1.99
CA CYS A 115 -3.23 -28.55 3.30
C CYS A 115 -4.41 -28.21 4.21
N ASP A 116 -5.52 -27.76 3.65
CA ASP A 116 -6.79 -27.72 4.38
C ASP A 116 -7.18 -29.13 4.84
N PRO A 117 -7.65 -29.30 6.09
CA PRO A 117 -7.98 -28.26 7.07
C PRO A 117 -6.85 -27.93 8.07
N ASP A 118 -5.73 -28.66 8.08
CA ASP A 118 -4.69 -28.53 9.10
C ASP A 118 -3.93 -27.19 9.01
N GLY A 119 -3.84 -26.63 7.79
CA GLY A 119 -3.26 -25.32 7.53
C GLY A 119 -1.77 -25.22 7.89
N HIS A 120 -1.09 -24.17 7.43
CA HIS A 120 0.27 -23.88 7.88
C HIS A 120 0.25 -22.86 9.02
N PHE A 121 0.97 -23.13 10.12
CA PHE A 121 1.00 -22.25 11.29
C PHE A 121 1.38 -20.79 10.97
N ILE A 122 2.30 -20.59 10.02
CA ILE A 122 2.66 -19.24 9.57
C ILE A 122 1.46 -18.54 8.91
N THR A 123 0.77 -19.20 7.99
CA THR A 123 -0.42 -18.64 7.32
C THR A 123 -1.47 -18.27 8.35
N TYR A 124 -1.74 -19.13 9.33
CA TYR A 124 -2.64 -18.84 10.44
C TYR A 124 -2.26 -17.58 11.23
N ILE A 125 -0.97 -17.38 11.53
CA ILE A 125 -0.50 -16.15 12.19
C ILE A 125 -0.78 -14.93 11.32
N PHE A 126 -0.47 -15.00 10.02
CA PHE A 126 -0.71 -13.87 9.13
C PHE A 126 -2.20 -13.52 9.08
N ASP A 127 -3.08 -14.50 8.87
CA ASP A 127 -4.52 -14.24 8.78
C ASP A 127 -5.10 -13.72 10.11
N THR A 128 -4.61 -14.22 11.25
CA THR A 128 -5.10 -13.80 12.58
C THR A 128 -4.62 -12.41 13.01
N TYR A 129 -3.34 -12.10 12.77
CA TYR A 129 -2.71 -10.91 13.35
C TYR A 129 -2.54 -9.74 12.38
N THR A 130 -2.59 -9.97 11.07
CA THR A 130 -2.38 -8.90 10.08
C THR A 130 -3.43 -7.81 10.22
N GLY A 131 -4.69 -8.17 10.47
CA GLY A 131 -5.77 -7.19 10.68
C GLY A 131 -5.70 -6.40 12.00
N LEU A 132 -4.97 -6.91 13.01
CA LEU A 132 -4.75 -6.19 14.26
C LEU A 132 -3.72 -5.05 14.11
N ILE A 133 -2.80 -5.16 13.14
CA ILE A 133 -1.73 -4.18 12.91
C ILE A 133 -2.29 -2.76 12.72
N PRO A 134 -3.20 -2.48 11.77
CA PRO A 134 -3.71 -1.13 11.54
C PRO A 134 -4.48 -0.57 12.75
N VAL A 135 -5.17 -1.41 13.52
CA VAL A 135 -5.86 -1.02 14.76
C VAL A 135 -4.85 -0.54 15.80
N VAL A 136 -3.82 -1.34 16.08
CA VAL A 136 -2.75 -0.99 17.04
C VAL A 136 -2.03 0.28 16.58
N CYS A 137 -1.70 0.37 15.29
CA CYS A 137 -1.07 1.53 14.68
C CYS A 137 -1.92 2.81 14.84
N LEU A 138 -3.24 2.73 14.65
CA LEU A 138 -4.13 3.88 14.83
C LEU A 138 -4.15 4.36 16.29
N VAL A 139 -4.28 3.43 17.24
CA VAL A 139 -4.26 3.74 18.68
C VAL A 139 -2.96 4.44 19.07
N LEU A 140 -1.81 3.91 18.63
CA LEU A 140 -0.51 4.52 18.89
C LEU A 140 -0.39 5.92 18.28
N ASN A 141 -0.92 6.13 17.07
CA ASN A 141 -0.98 7.47 16.46
C ASN A 141 -1.80 8.45 17.31
N PHE A 142 -2.97 8.05 17.81
CA PHE A 142 -3.78 8.90 18.69
C PHE A 142 -3.06 9.22 20.00
N LEU A 143 -2.45 8.22 20.65
CA LEU A 143 -1.68 8.43 21.88
C LEU A 143 -0.52 9.41 21.67
N LEU A 144 0.17 9.30 20.54
CA LEU A 144 1.28 10.18 20.18
C LEU A 144 0.80 11.62 19.92
N ILE A 145 -0.37 11.81 19.31
CA ILE A 145 -1.01 13.14 19.16
C ILE A 145 -1.38 13.73 20.51
N LEU A 146 -2.01 12.94 21.39
CA LEU A 146 -2.37 13.36 22.74
C LEU A 146 -1.12 13.77 23.53
N TYR A 147 -0.06 12.96 23.47
CA TYR A 147 1.23 13.26 24.09
C TYR A 147 1.83 14.58 23.60
N ILE A 148 1.90 14.80 22.28
CA ILE A 148 2.39 16.06 21.71
C ILE A 148 1.48 17.23 22.12
N SER A 149 0.17 17.04 22.14
CA SER A 149 -0.80 18.06 22.56
C SER A 149 -0.59 18.49 24.01
N LEU A 150 -0.43 17.52 24.92
CA LEU A 150 -0.16 17.76 26.34
C LEU A 150 1.20 18.42 26.55
N ARG A 151 2.25 17.94 25.87
CA ARG A 151 3.58 18.55 25.90
C ARG A 151 3.53 20.00 25.41
N ARG A 152 2.80 20.29 24.34
CA ARG A 152 2.62 21.66 23.81
C ARG A 152 1.92 22.59 24.80
N ARG A 153 0.89 22.12 25.52
CA ARG A 153 0.25 22.93 26.58
C ARG A 153 1.24 23.32 27.67
N LYS A 154 2.19 22.43 27.99
CA LYS A 154 3.23 22.67 29.01
C LYS A 154 4.33 23.66 28.56
N PHE A 155 4.60 23.77 27.26
CA PHE A 155 5.68 24.62 26.69
C PHE A 155 5.18 25.86 25.93
N ARG A 156 3.89 26.22 26.03
CA ARG A 156 3.27 27.36 25.32
C ARG A 156 3.81 28.74 25.72
N THR A 157 4.71 28.80 26.71
CA THR A 157 5.28 30.03 27.27
C THR A 157 6.48 30.59 26.50
N GLN A 158 7.03 29.90 25.48
CA GLN A 158 8.21 30.36 24.73
C GLN A 158 7.93 30.54 23.24
N SER A 159 7.76 31.79 22.79
CA SER A 159 7.56 32.16 21.38
C SER A 159 8.88 32.09 20.61
N ASN A 160 9.04 31.12 19.70
CA ASN A 160 10.19 31.06 18.80
C ASN A 160 9.76 30.68 17.38
N THR A 161 10.06 31.54 16.40
CA THR A 161 9.61 31.44 14.99
C THR A 161 10.18 30.21 14.26
N LYS A 162 11.35 29.69 14.67
CA LYS A 162 11.92 28.41 14.17
C LYS A 162 11.05 27.18 14.50
N LEU A 163 10.16 27.28 15.48
CA LEU A 163 9.24 26.22 15.89
C LEU A 163 8.15 25.99 14.82
N ASN A 164 7.76 27.02 14.06
CA ASN A 164 6.61 26.97 13.14
C ASN A 164 6.83 26.07 11.91
N ALA A 165 8.03 26.04 11.33
CA ALA A 165 8.33 25.18 10.18
C ALA A 165 8.41 23.70 10.57
N ARG A 166 9.05 23.40 11.71
CA ARG A 166 9.11 22.05 12.29
C ARG A 166 7.71 21.56 12.69
N GLN A 167 6.87 22.44 13.24
CA GLN A 167 5.47 22.16 13.56
C GLN A 167 4.60 21.88 12.34
N SER A 168 4.78 22.61 11.23
CA SER A 168 4.02 22.35 9.99
C SER A 168 4.37 20.99 9.39
N HIS A 169 5.66 20.63 9.42
CA HIS A 169 6.13 19.32 8.97
C HIS A 169 5.58 18.19 9.87
N GLU A 170 5.67 18.33 11.19
CA GLU A 170 5.11 17.36 12.16
C GLU A 170 3.59 17.18 12.00
N LYS A 171 2.84 18.28 11.81
CA LYS A 171 1.38 18.21 11.56
C LYS A 171 1.05 17.48 10.26
N THR A 172 1.80 17.74 9.18
CA THR A 172 1.59 17.09 7.89
C THR A 172 1.86 15.60 7.99
N LEU A 173 2.96 15.21 8.65
CA LEU A 173 3.29 13.81 8.88
C LEU A 173 2.23 13.11 9.75
N LEU A 174 1.71 13.78 10.79
CA LEU A 174 0.64 13.23 11.63
C LEU A 174 -0.65 12.99 10.82
N ILE A 175 -1.12 13.98 10.06
CA ILE A 175 -2.31 13.84 9.21
C ILE A 175 -2.13 12.68 8.22
N GLN A 176 -0.95 12.54 7.63
CA GLN A 176 -0.62 11.46 6.71
C GLN A 176 -0.80 10.07 7.36
N SER A 177 -0.37 9.91 8.62
CA SER A 177 -0.45 8.62 9.32
C SER A 177 -1.84 8.30 9.85
N ILE A 178 -2.57 9.32 10.32
CA ILE A 178 -3.99 9.14 10.69
C ILE A 178 -4.78 8.73 9.44
N SER A 179 -4.59 9.46 8.33
CA SER A 179 -5.23 9.12 7.06
C SER A 179 -4.90 7.69 6.64
N SER A 180 -3.61 7.31 6.67
CA SER A 180 -3.22 5.95 6.28
C SER A 180 -3.82 4.86 7.14
N THR A 181 -3.81 5.05 8.45
CA THR A 181 -4.35 4.06 9.38
C THR A 181 -5.87 3.99 9.35
N THR A 182 -6.58 5.10 9.14
CA THR A 182 -8.04 5.11 8.98
C THR A 182 -8.49 4.34 7.75
N PHE A 183 -7.86 4.53 6.58
CA PHE A 183 -8.30 3.78 5.40
C PHE A 183 -7.94 2.29 5.45
N LEU A 184 -6.78 1.92 6.01
CA LEU A 184 -6.46 0.51 6.26
C LEU A 184 -7.47 -0.13 7.23
N LEU A 185 -7.90 0.61 8.24
CA LEU A 185 -8.90 0.13 9.19
C LEU A 185 -10.29 -0.05 8.55
N ILE A 186 -10.66 0.74 7.53
CA ILE A 186 -11.90 0.52 6.77
C ILE A 186 -11.85 -0.84 6.07
N TYR A 187 -10.71 -1.20 5.47
CA TYR A 187 -10.53 -2.50 4.83
C TYR A 187 -10.73 -3.65 5.84
N GLU A 188 -10.01 -3.60 6.96
CA GLU A 188 -10.06 -4.64 8.00
C GLU A 188 -11.42 -4.75 8.70
N ILE A 189 -12.09 -3.62 8.97
CA ILE A 189 -13.46 -3.68 9.52
C ILE A 189 -14.40 -4.38 8.54
N THR A 190 -14.26 -4.09 7.25
CA THR A 190 -15.12 -4.72 6.24
C THR A 190 -14.82 -6.22 6.11
N GLU A 191 -13.58 -6.64 6.34
CA GLU A 191 -13.18 -8.05 6.45
C GLU A 191 -13.83 -8.77 7.63
N VAL A 192 -13.65 -8.21 8.82
CA VAL A 192 -14.26 -8.76 10.03
C VAL A 192 -15.79 -8.82 9.90
N LEU A 193 -16.41 -7.81 9.26
CA LEU A 193 -17.85 -7.83 9.00
C LEU A 193 -18.25 -8.92 8.00
N THR A 194 -17.48 -9.18 6.94
CA THR A 194 -17.79 -10.28 6.02
C THR A 194 -17.63 -11.65 6.68
N ASP A 195 -16.69 -11.78 7.61
CA ASP A 195 -16.45 -13.05 8.32
C ASP A 195 -17.51 -13.33 9.39
N ILE A 196 -17.86 -12.31 10.19
CA ILE A 196 -18.92 -12.43 11.21
C ILE A 196 -20.27 -12.77 10.57
N PHE A 197 -20.54 -12.20 9.39
CA PHE A 197 -21.78 -12.40 8.64
C PHE A 197 -21.57 -13.29 7.41
N SER A 198 -20.70 -14.29 7.49
CA SER A 198 -20.33 -15.15 6.35
C SER A 198 -21.53 -15.83 5.70
N GLU A 199 -22.44 -16.39 6.50
CA GLU A 199 -23.67 -17.02 5.98
C GLU A 199 -24.56 -16.02 5.21
N GLN A 200 -24.73 -14.80 5.73
CA GLN A 200 -25.50 -13.77 5.03
C GLN A 200 -24.76 -13.25 3.81
N TYR A 201 -23.43 -13.14 3.89
CA TYR A 201 -22.58 -12.71 2.78
C TYR A 201 -22.65 -13.70 1.62
N ASP A 202 -22.55 -15.00 1.90
CA ASP A 202 -22.65 -16.06 0.89
C ASP A 202 -24.06 -16.17 0.29
N ALA A 203 -25.09 -15.82 1.05
CA ALA A 203 -26.46 -15.72 0.55
C ALA A 203 -26.68 -14.52 -0.41
N LEU A 204 -25.77 -13.53 -0.44
CA LEU A 204 -25.91 -12.39 -1.35
C LEU A 204 -25.71 -12.79 -2.83
N PRO A 205 -26.35 -12.06 -3.76
CA PRO A 205 -26.08 -12.22 -5.19
C PRO A 205 -24.59 -12.04 -5.51
N ALA A 206 -24.08 -12.83 -6.47
CA ALA A 206 -22.68 -12.79 -6.88
C ALA A 206 -22.19 -11.42 -7.38
N PHE A 207 -23.10 -10.55 -7.82
CA PHE A 207 -22.78 -9.15 -8.14
C PHE A 207 -22.49 -8.34 -6.87
N THR A 208 -23.32 -8.46 -5.84
CA THR A 208 -23.17 -7.73 -4.58
C THR A 208 -21.90 -8.14 -3.84
N ARG A 209 -21.61 -9.45 -3.77
CA ARG A 209 -20.35 -9.95 -3.17
C ARG A 209 -19.12 -9.37 -3.86
N ARG A 210 -19.13 -9.30 -5.19
CA ARG A 210 -18.08 -8.68 -6.00
C ARG A 210 -17.93 -7.19 -5.74
N VAL A 211 -19.03 -6.45 -5.68
CA VAL A 211 -18.99 -5.01 -5.37
C VAL A 211 -18.38 -4.77 -4.00
N ILE A 212 -18.74 -5.59 -3.00
CA ILE A 212 -18.15 -5.51 -1.66
C ILE A 212 -16.64 -5.84 -1.71
N TYR A 213 -16.26 -6.94 -2.36
CA TYR A 213 -14.86 -7.36 -2.50
C TYR A 213 -14.00 -6.29 -3.20
N TYR A 214 -14.44 -5.79 -4.36
CA TYR A 214 -13.74 -4.73 -5.09
C TYR A 214 -13.75 -3.38 -4.37
N GLY A 215 -14.83 -3.08 -3.63
CA GLY A 215 -14.88 -1.91 -2.76
C GLY A 215 -13.80 -1.97 -1.67
N ARG A 216 -13.60 -3.15 -1.07
CA ARG A 216 -12.52 -3.41 -0.10
C ARG A 216 -11.16 -3.25 -0.76
N ALA A 217 -10.85 -4.02 -1.80
CA ALA A 217 -9.57 -3.94 -2.50
C ALA A 217 -9.24 -2.52 -3.00
N GLY A 218 -10.25 -1.83 -3.58
CA GLY A 218 -10.14 -0.45 -4.02
C GLY A 218 -9.84 0.54 -2.89
N SER A 219 -10.36 0.31 -1.67
CA SER A 219 -10.07 1.16 -0.52
C SER A 219 -8.58 1.16 -0.16
N VAL A 220 -7.90 0.00 -0.23
CA VAL A 220 -6.45 -0.14 0.02
C VAL A 220 -5.65 0.59 -1.06
N ALA A 221 -6.00 0.41 -2.33
CA ALA A 221 -5.36 1.11 -3.43
C ALA A 221 -5.52 2.65 -3.32
N LEU A 222 -6.71 3.12 -2.95
CA LEU A 222 -7.02 4.54 -2.76
C LEU A 222 -6.33 5.14 -1.53
N THR A 223 -6.16 4.37 -0.45
CA THR A 223 -5.45 4.76 0.76
C THR A 223 -4.11 5.40 0.41
N CYS A 224 -3.33 4.68 -0.40
CA CYS A 224 -2.00 5.13 -0.79
C CYS A 224 -2.02 6.33 -1.74
N PHE A 225 -3.01 6.44 -2.63
CA PHE A 225 -3.19 7.64 -3.44
C PHE A 225 -3.47 8.87 -2.55
N PHE A 226 -4.41 8.78 -1.61
CA PHE A 226 -4.78 9.89 -0.74
C PHE A 226 -3.63 10.31 0.21
N ILE A 227 -2.92 9.36 0.80
CA ILE A 227 -1.76 9.63 1.68
C ILE A 227 -0.70 10.47 0.97
N TYR A 228 -0.30 10.06 -0.24
CA TYR A 228 0.86 10.64 -0.91
C TYR A 228 0.51 11.83 -1.79
N PHE A 229 -0.64 11.78 -2.48
CA PHE A 229 -1.05 12.83 -3.40
C PHE A 229 -1.83 13.95 -2.69
N VAL A 230 -2.68 13.61 -1.72
CA VAL A 230 -3.51 14.59 -1.00
C VAL A 230 -2.84 15.03 0.31
N GLY A 231 -2.26 14.10 1.07
CA GLY A 231 -1.70 14.35 2.40
C GLY A 231 -0.36 15.12 2.42
N THR A 232 0.51 14.93 1.43
CA THR A 232 1.86 15.53 1.44
C THR A 232 1.99 16.63 0.39
N SER A 233 1.77 17.88 0.80
CA SER A 233 1.82 19.07 -0.05
C SER A 233 3.16 19.24 -0.80
N SER A 234 4.28 18.82 -0.18
CA SER A 234 5.62 18.83 -0.79
C SER A 234 5.76 17.82 -1.94
N ILE A 235 5.27 16.60 -1.76
CA ILE A 235 5.30 15.54 -2.79
C ILE A 235 4.36 15.92 -3.93
N ARG A 236 3.16 16.42 -3.62
CA ARG A 236 2.22 16.94 -4.62
C ARG A 236 2.86 18.03 -5.49
N ARG A 237 3.57 18.99 -4.90
CA ARG A 237 4.30 20.02 -5.66
C ARG A 237 5.40 19.42 -6.54
N ILE A 238 6.18 18.47 -6.04
CA ILE A 238 7.25 17.82 -6.82
C ILE A 238 6.69 17.03 -8.00
N ILE A 239 5.60 16.27 -7.79
CA ILE A 239 4.96 15.48 -8.84
C ILE A 239 4.33 16.40 -9.88
N ILE A 240 3.56 17.41 -9.47
CA ILE A 240 2.96 18.39 -10.39
C ILE A 240 4.05 19.11 -11.18
N ALA A 241 5.15 19.51 -10.54
CA ALA A 241 6.28 20.16 -11.21
C ALA A 241 6.97 19.24 -12.22
N LYS A 242 7.18 17.95 -11.89
CA LYS A 242 7.73 16.95 -12.82
C LYS A 242 6.78 16.67 -13.98
N PHE A 243 5.48 16.52 -13.70
CA PHE A 243 4.45 16.26 -14.70
C PHE A 243 4.30 17.44 -15.68
N LEU A 244 4.28 18.69 -15.18
CA LEU A 244 4.32 19.91 -15.98
C LEU A 244 5.58 20.01 -16.85
N LYS A 245 6.73 19.56 -16.33
CA LYS A 245 7.99 19.53 -17.09
C LYS A 245 7.96 18.50 -18.22
N LEU A 246 7.32 17.34 -18.01
CA LEU A 246 7.11 16.32 -19.03
C LEU A 246 6.13 16.80 -20.11
N THR A 247 4.98 17.37 -19.73
CA THR A 247 4.01 17.93 -20.68
C THR A 247 4.54 19.15 -21.44
N ARG A 248 5.39 19.98 -20.82
CA ARG A 248 6.10 21.05 -21.55
C ARG A 248 7.17 20.54 -22.50
N LYS A 249 7.90 19.47 -22.14
CA LYS A 249 8.84 18.81 -23.06
C LYS A 249 8.14 18.20 -24.27
N GLU A 250 6.96 17.63 -24.07
CA GLU A 250 6.15 17.07 -25.16
C GLU A 250 5.63 18.15 -26.12
N LYS A 251 5.29 19.33 -25.59
CA LYS A 251 4.95 20.51 -26.41
C LYS A 251 6.14 21.14 -27.15
N GLN A 252 7.38 20.79 -26.79
CA GLN A 252 8.61 21.30 -27.42
C GLN A 252 9.28 20.29 -28.38
N ALA A 253 8.70 19.11 -28.58
CA ALA A 253 9.12 18.24 -29.68
C ALA A 253 8.72 18.90 -31.02
N PRO A 254 9.67 19.23 -31.93
CA PRO A 254 9.38 20.03 -33.09
C PRO A 254 8.53 19.23 -34.09
N ARG A 255 7.43 19.82 -34.56
CA ARG A 255 6.92 19.52 -35.90
C ARG A 255 8.04 19.91 -36.88
N MET A 256 8.91 18.96 -37.24
CA MET A 256 9.69 19.08 -38.47
C MET A 256 8.68 19.06 -39.62
N MET A 257 8.21 20.24 -40.02
CA MET A 257 7.71 20.40 -41.37
C MET A 257 8.90 20.26 -42.30
N LEU A 258 8.92 19.19 -43.10
CA LEU A 258 9.69 19.18 -44.34
C LEU A 258 9.21 20.37 -45.18
N SER A 259 9.98 21.46 -45.19
CA SER A 259 9.84 22.49 -46.22
C SER A 259 10.81 22.15 -47.34
N SER A 260 10.29 21.44 -48.33
CA SER A 260 10.90 21.28 -49.65
C SER A 260 10.93 22.64 -50.34
N ARG A 261 12.05 23.36 -50.25
CA ARG A 261 12.51 24.39 -51.20
C ARG A 261 13.77 25.04 -50.63
N ASP A 262 14.92 24.56 -51.07
CA ASP A 262 16.14 25.34 -51.35
C ASP A 262 17.12 24.41 -52.09
N VAL A 263 16.69 24.00 -53.29
CA VAL A 263 17.61 23.64 -54.37
C VAL A 263 17.62 24.87 -55.27
N SER A 264 18.67 25.69 -55.19
CA SER A 264 19.22 26.50 -56.29
C SER A 264 20.33 27.42 -55.75
N THR A 265 21.46 27.45 -56.48
CA THR A 265 22.65 28.31 -56.32
C THR A 265 23.81 27.78 -55.49
N MET A 266 24.41 26.69 -55.97
CA MET A 266 25.83 26.71 -56.37
C MET A 266 26.04 25.65 -57.46
N PHE A 267 26.22 26.17 -58.68
CA PHE A 267 26.38 25.54 -60.01
C PHE A 267 25.12 24.98 -60.67
#